data_AF-X1KWG7-F1
#
_entry.id   AF-X1KWG7-F1
#
_cell.length_a   1.000
_cell.length_b   1.000
_cell.length_c   1.000
_cell.angle_alpha   90.00
_cell.angle_beta   90.00
_cell.angle_gamma   90.00
#
_symmetry.space_group_name_H-M   'P 1'
#
loop_
_entity.id
_entity.type
_entity.pdbx_description
1 polymer ?
#
loop_
_entity_poly.entity_id
_entity_poly.type
_entity_poly.pdbx_seq_one_letter_code
_entity_poly.pdbx_strand_id
1 'polypeptide(L)' 'MKQLTNPNISVIVLNWNGKKYLKDCFTSLENQTYSNFETILVDNG' A
#
# COMPACT_ATOMS: atom_id res chain seq x y z
N MET A 1 4.77 19.72 12.06
CA MET A 1 3.96 18.61 12.61
C MET A 1 3.07 18.08 11.48
N LYS A 2 3.21 16.81 11.09
CA LYS A 2 2.35 16.19 10.07
C LYS A 2 0.99 15.97 10.73
N GLN A 3 -0.09 16.54 10.19
CA GLN A 3 -1.43 16.18 10.67
C GLN A 3 -1.62 14.67 10.48
N LEU A 4 -2.05 13.98 11.54
CA LEU A 4 -2.45 12.58 11.49
C LEU A 4 -3.83 12.53 10.86
N THR A 5 -3.89 12.51 9.53
CA THR A 5 -5.13 12.21 8.81
C THR A 5 -5.41 10.73 8.94
N ASN A 6 -6.50 10.35 9.62
CA ASN A 6 -6.93 8.96 9.63
C ASN A 6 -7.21 8.51 8.19
N PRO A 7 -6.61 7.40 7.74
CA PRO A 7 -6.91 6.86 6.42
C PRO A 7 -8.38 6.45 6.37
N ASN A 8 -9.10 6.85 5.32
CA ASN A 8 -10.48 6.40 5.12
C ASN A 8 -10.56 5.00 4.50
N ILE A 9 -9.43 4.53 3.94
CA ILE A 9 -9.31 3.28 3.19
C ILE A 9 -8.01 2.60 3.59
N SER A 10 -8.06 1.28 3.77
CA SER A 10 -6.87 0.44 3.93
C SER A 10 -6.76 -0.52 2.74
N VAL A 11 -5.61 -0.52 2.07
CA VAL A 11 -5.28 -1.43 0.97
C VAL A 11 -4.39 -2.53 1.50
N ILE A 12 -4.89 -3.77 1.49
CA ILE A 12 -4.14 -4.94 2.01
C ILE A 12 -3.52 -5.68 0.83
N VAL A 13 -2.19 -5.75 0.78
CA VAL A 13 -1.42 -6.50 -0.21
C VAL A 13 -0.93 -7.78 0.43
N LEU A 14 -1.47 -8.92 0.02
CA LEU A 14 -0.94 -10.23 0.40
C LEU A 14 0.21 -10.61 -0.52
N ASN A 15 1.33 -11.02 0.06
CA ASN A 15 2.52 -11.46 -0.67
C ASN A 15 2.91 -12.88 -0.27
N TRP A 16 3.21 -13.72 -1.26
CA TRP A 16 3.89 -15.00 -1.07
C TRP A 16 4.90 -15.19 -2.19
N ASN A 17 6.20 -15.12 -1.89
CA ASN A 17 7.29 -15.13 -2.87
C ASN A 17 7.13 -14.14 -4.05
N GLY A 18 6.33 -13.08 -3.85
CA GLY A 18 5.95 -12.11 -4.89
C GLY A 18 6.84 -10.88 -4.98
N LYS A 19 8.02 -10.89 -4.35
CA LYS A 19 8.95 -9.73 -4.24
C LYS A 19 9.18 -9.00 -5.57
N LYS A 20 9.23 -9.73 -6.69
CA LYS A 20 9.43 -9.17 -8.04
C LYS A 20 8.30 -8.24 -8.50
N TYR A 21 7.10 -8.35 -7.93
CA TYR A 21 5.94 -7.53 -8.29
C TYR A 21 5.72 -6.33 -7.35
N LEU A 22 6.32 -6.35 -6.16
CA LEU A 22 6.04 -5.33 -5.13
C LEU A 22 6.42 -3.92 -5.58
N LYS A 23 7.49 -3.78 -6.39
CA LYS A 23 7.89 -2.48 -6.93
C LYS A 23 6.78 -1.87 -7.77
N ASP A 24 6.33 -2.59 -8.80
CA ASP A 24 5.30 -2.08 -9.72
C ASP A 24 3.96 -1.89 -9.00
N CYS A 25 3.63 -2.78 -8.06
CA CYS A 25 2.43 -2.67 -7.23
C CYS A 25 2.43 -1.39 -6.39
N PHE A 26 3.50 -1.12 -5.63
CA PHE A 26 3.57 0.07 -4.78
C PHE A 26 3.70 1.35 -5.58
N THR A 27 4.44 1.35 -6.70
CA THR A 27 4.45 2.49 -7.63
C THR A 27 3.06 2.78 -8.20
N SER A 28 2.25 1.76 -8.49
CA SER A 28 0.85 1.96 -8.91
C SER A 28 0.01 2.59 -7.80
N LEU A 29 0.14 2.12 -6.56
CA LEU A 29 -0.58 2.69 -5.41
C LEU A 29 -0.16 4.14 -5.12
N GLU A 30 1.13 4.46 -5.22
CA GLU A 30 1.63 5.83 -5.06
C GLU A 30 1.09 6.81 -6.11
N ASN A 31 0.80 6.33 -7.32
CA ASN A 31 0.32 7.14 -8.44
C ASN A 31 -1.22 7.31 -8.49
N GLN A 32 -1.95 6.87 -7.47
CA GLN A 32 -3.41 7.04 -7.42
C GLN A 32 -3.81 8.51 -7.23
N THR A 33 -4.91 8.93 -7.86
CA THR A 33 -5.45 10.30 -7.74
C THR A 33 -6.05 10.62 -6.36
N TYR A 34 -6.38 9.58 -5.59
CA TYR A 34 -6.85 9.68 -4.21
C TYR A 34 -5.76 9.17 -3.27
N SER A 35 -5.40 9.93 -2.23
CA SER A 35 -4.22 9.65 -1.39
C SER A 35 -4.50 9.45 0.10
N ASN A 36 -5.76 9.60 0.57
CA ASN A 36 -6.09 9.39 1.99
C ASN A 36 -6.39 7.91 2.29
N PHE A 37 -5.36 7.08 2.10
CA PHE A 37 -5.39 5.65 2.37
C PHE A 37 -4.03 5.17 2.90
N GLU A 38 -4.03 4.02 3.57
CA GLU A 38 -2.82 3.31 3.98
C GLU A 38 -2.65 2.02 3.18
N THR A 39 -1.41 1.56 3.03
CA THR A 39 -1.11 0.26 2.42
C THR A 39 -0.47 -0.64 3.47
N ILE A 40 -1.03 -1.84 3.64
CA ILE A 40 -0.56 -2.86 4.57
C ILE A 40 -0.08 -4.06 3.75
N LEU A 41 1.22 -4.34 3.79
CA LEU A 41 1.80 -5.55 3.21
C LEU A 41 1.73 -6.68 4.24
N VAL A 42 1.10 -7.79 3.87
CA VAL A 42 1.06 -9.02 4.65
C VAL A 42 1.86 -10.08 3.90
N ASP A 43 2.96 -10.50 4.49
CA ASP A 43 3.78 -11.57 3.96
C ASP A 43 3.31 -12.93 4.49
N ASN A 44 3.09 -13.88 3.58
CA ASN A 44 2.54 -15.21 3.85
C ASN A 44 3.53 -16.33 3.50
N GLY A 45 4.82 -16.13 3.81
CA GLY A 45 5.84 -17.18 3.97
C GLY A 45 6.09 -18.09 2.78
#